data_AF-A0A7C5ZZB9-F1
#
_entry.id   AF-A0A7C5ZZB9-F1
#
_cell.length_a   1.000
_cell.length_b   1.000
_cell.length_c   1.000
_cell.angle_alpha   90.00
_cell.angle_beta   90.00
_cell.angle_gamma   90.00
#
_symmetry.space_group_name_H-M   'P 1'
#
loop_
_entity.id
_entity.type
_entity.pdbx_description
1 polymer ?
#
loop_
_entity_poly.entity_id
_entity_poly.type
_entity_poly.pdbx_seq_one_letter_code
_entity_poly.pdbx_strand_id
1 'polypeptide(L)' 'MPEVESSIISQIIKCKGYHKHVPEYGERAWIAEGETVNVIYWDAGNTWCDIMDVVPKKGRGQKEVVEFYRKLRKAVRKYY' A
#
# COMPACT_ATOMS: atom_id res chain seq x y z
N MET A 1 13.34 0.53 -3.99
CA MET A 1 12.23 0.49 -3.02
C MET A 1 12.00 -0.97 -2.65
N PRO A 2 11.47 -1.31 -1.46
CA PRO A 2 11.09 -2.70 -1.21
C PRO A 2 9.93 -3.05 -2.14
N GLU A 3 10.17 -3.93 -3.10
CA GLU A 3 9.13 -4.53 -3.91
C GLU A 3 8.22 -5.34 -2.96
N VAL A 4 6.91 -5.14 -3.05
CA VAL A 4 5.95 -5.88 -2.23
C VAL A 4 4.80 -6.36 -3.08
N GLU A 5 4.24 -7.52 -2.78
CA GLU A 5 3.01 -7.96 -3.42
C GLU A 5 1.81 -7.11 -3.01
N SER A 6 0.89 -6.87 -3.94
CA SER A 6 -0.37 -6.17 -3.68
C SER A 6 -1.19 -6.83 -2.54
N SER A 7 -1.12 -8.15 -2.41
CA SER A 7 -1.78 -8.94 -1.36
C SER A 7 -1.33 -8.56 0.06
N ILE A 8 -0.03 -8.28 0.23
CA ILE A 8 0.57 -7.86 1.50
C ILE A 8 0.08 -6.45 1.86
N ILE A 9 -0.01 -5.55 0.86
CA ILE A 9 -0.58 -4.22 1.07
C ILE A 9 -2.02 -4.34 1.60
N SER A 10 -2.87 -5.13 0.94
CA SER A 10 -4.26 -5.33 1.35
C SER A 10 -4.37 -5.86 2.78
N GLN A 11 -3.53 -6.83 3.16
CA GLN A 11 -3.52 -7.37 4.53
C GLN A 11 -3.12 -6.32 5.57
N ILE A 12 -2.05 -5.55 5.33
CA ILE A 12 -1.53 -4.58 6.31
C ILE A 12 -2.55 -3.48 6.59
N ILE A 13 -3.20 -2.97 5.54
CA ILE A 13 -4.14 -1.85 5.64
C ILE A 13 -5.59 -2.31 5.88
N LYS A 14 -5.81 -3.63 5.93
CA LYS A 14 -7.13 -4.28 6.01
C LYS A 14 -8.07 -3.79 4.91
N CYS A 15 -7.57 -3.76 3.67
CA CYS A 15 -8.38 -3.44 2.51
C CYS A 15 -9.45 -4.53 2.33
N LYS A 16 -10.73 -4.13 2.26
CA LYS A 16 -11.87 -5.06 2.07
C LYS A 16 -12.40 -5.07 0.64
N GLY A 17 -12.01 -4.10 -0.18
CA GLY A 17 -12.50 -3.92 -1.53
C GLY A 17 -11.40 -4.15 -2.57
N TYR A 18 -11.76 -4.01 -3.84
CA TYR A 18 -10.81 -3.99 -4.93
C TYR A 18 -9.96 -2.73 -4.90
N HIS A 19 -8.71 -2.86 -5.32
CA HIS A 19 -7.87 -1.70 -5.60
C HIS A 19 -8.41 -0.98 -6.82
N LYS A 20 -8.33 0.34 -6.82
CA LYS A 20 -8.85 1.18 -7.91
C LYS A 20 -7.68 1.69 -8.72
N HIS A 21 -7.83 1.66 -10.04
CA HIS A 21 -6.86 2.26 -10.95
C HIS A 21 -6.95 3.78 -10.85
N VAL A 22 -5.80 4.46 -10.75
CA VAL A 22 -5.69 5.92 -10.59
C VAL A 22 -4.70 6.49 -11.62
N PRO A 23 -5.09 6.53 -12.91
CA PRO A 23 -4.21 6.90 -14.02
C PRO A 23 -3.65 8.32 -13.92
N GLU A 24 -4.23 9.19 -13.09
CA GLU A 24 -3.72 10.53 -12.80
C GLU A 24 -2.34 10.52 -12.11
N TYR A 25 -1.96 9.42 -11.44
CA TYR A 25 -0.62 9.20 -10.90
C TYR A 25 0.29 8.39 -11.85
N GLY A 26 -0.23 8.04 -13.02
CA GLY A 26 0.44 7.33 -14.11
C GLY A 26 -0.25 6.02 -14.50
N GLU A 27 0.06 5.50 -15.69
CA GLU A 27 -0.71 4.44 -16.36
C GLU A 27 -0.85 3.13 -15.58
N ARG A 28 0.10 2.82 -14.68
CA ARG A 28 0.07 1.60 -13.85
C ARG A 28 -0.09 1.91 -12.37
N ALA A 29 -0.58 3.11 -12.03
CA ALA A 29 -0.82 3.49 -10.65
C ALA A 29 -2.17 3.00 -10.15
N TRP A 30 -2.18 2.49 -8.92
CA TRP A 30 -3.35 1.96 -8.24
C TRP A 30 -3.43 2.49 -6.82
N ILE A 31 -4.64 2.59 -6.29
CA ILE A 31 -4.90 2.92 -4.89
C ILE A 31 -5.61 1.77 -4.18
N ALA A 32 -5.06 1.37 -3.04
CA ALA A 32 -5.66 0.44 -2.10
C ALA A 32 -6.26 1.23 -0.93
N GLU A 33 -7.56 1.12 -0.71
CA GLU A 33 -8.28 1.83 0.35
C GLU A 33 -8.32 0.99 1.63
N GLY A 34 -7.56 1.40 2.65
CA GLY A 34 -7.49 0.71 3.93
C GLY A 34 -8.40 1.29 5.00
N GLU A 35 -8.36 0.71 6.20
CA GLU A 35 -9.13 1.18 7.35
C GLU A 35 -8.59 2.52 7.89
N THR A 36 -7.27 2.68 7.94
CA THR A 36 -6.59 3.83 8.57
C THR A 36 -5.73 4.65 7.61
N VAL A 37 -5.14 3.99 6.61
CA VAL A 37 -4.35 4.61 5.55
C VAL A 37 -4.82 4.07 4.20
N ASN A 38 -4.69 4.88 3.17
CA ASN A 38 -4.73 4.46 1.78
C ASN A 38 -3.29 4.33 1.28
N VAL A 39 -3.06 3.41 0.34
CA VAL A 39 -1.73 3.21 -0.25
C VAL A 39 -1.85 3.38 -1.75
N ILE A 40 -1.08 4.32 -2.30
CA ILE A 40 -0.90 4.48 -3.74
C ILE A 40 0.36 3.72 -4.11
N TYR A 41 0.27 2.85 -5.11
CA TYR A 41 1.39 2.05 -5.56
C TYR A 41 1.42 1.97 -7.08
N TRP A 42 2.62 1.80 -7.61
CA TRP A 42 2.87 1.49 -9.02
C TRP A 42 2.90 -0.02 -9.19
N ASP A 43 2.11 -0.56 -10.12
CA ASP A 43 2.19 -1.96 -10.51
C ASP A 43 3.44 -2.17 -11.37
N ALA A 44 4.43 -2.88 -10.83
CA ALA A 44 5.66 -3.22 -11.55
C ALA A 44 5.46 -4.43 -12.49
N GLY A 45 4.39 -5.22 -12.29
CA GLY A 45 4.10 -6.45 -13.01
C GLY A 45 4.41 -7.70 -12.17
N ASN A 46 3.92 -8.86 -12.61
CA ASN A 46 4.05 -10.12 -11.88
C ASN A 46 3.61 -10.03 -10.40
N THR A 47 2.54 -9.26 -10.13
CA THR A 47 1.98 -8.98 -8.78
C THR A 47 2.83 -8.09 -7.86
N TRP A 48 4.02 -7.67 -8.30
CA TRP A 48 4.89 -6.76 -7.56
C TRP A 48 4.44 -5.31 -7.65
N CYS A 49 4.61 -4.61 -6.54
CA CYS A 49 4.17 -3.25 -6.36
C CYS A 49 5.26 -2.40 -5.71
N ASP A 50 5.39 -1.18 -6.23
CA ASP A 50 6.24 -0.13 -5.71
C ASP A 50 5.37 0.90 -4.98
N ILE A 51 5.54 1.03 -3.67
CA ILE A 51 4.73 1.99 -2.88
C ILE A 51 5.14 3.41 -3.23
N MET A 52 4.22 4.16 -3.83
CA MET A 52 4.43 5.56 -4.22
C MET A 52 4.12 6.51 -3.07
N ASP A 53 2.97 6.32 -2.41
CA ASP A 53 2.55 7.16 -1.29
C ASP A 53 1.63 6.41 -0.31
N VAL A 54 1.59 6.89 0.94
CA VAL A 54 0.75 6.36 2.01
C VAL A 54 -0.01 7.52 2.65
N VAL A 55 -1.30 7.60 2.36
CA VAL A 55 -2.15 8.72 2.73
C VAL A 55 -3.01 8.35 3.93
N PRO A 56 -2.84 8.98 5.10
CA PRO A 56 -3.70 8.74 6.25
C PRO A 56 -5.13 9.24 6.01
N LYS A 57 -6.13 8.50 6.49
CA LYS A 57 -7.54 8.94 6.43
C LYS A 57 -7.81 10.14 7.36
N LYS A 58 -8.91 10.86 7.13
CA LYS A 58 -9.30 12.04 7.93
C LYS A 58 -9.27 11.74 9.43
N GLY A 59 -8.58 12.58 10.20
CA GLY A 59 -8.39 12.39 11.66
C GLY A 59 -7.26 11.41 12.03
N ARG A 60 -6.55 10.84 11.06
CA ARG A 60 -5.29 10.10 11.22
C ARG A 60 -4.11 10.96 10.77
N GLY A 61 -2.89 10.51 11.01
CA GLY A 61 -1.70 11.26 10.61
C GLY A 61 -0.45 10.40 10.51
N GLN A 62 0.68 11.01 10.86
CA GLN A 62 2.01 10.40 10.69
C GLN A 62 2.17 9.09 11.47
N LYS A 63 1.48 8.93 12.61
CA LYS A 63 1.54 7.72 13.44
C LYS A 63 1.10 6.47 12.66
N GLU A 64 -0.01 6.57 11.93
CA GLU A 64 -0.54 5.47 11.12
C GLU A 64 0.38 5.13 9.94
N VAL A 65 0.99 6.14 9.31
CA VAL A 65 1.97 5.95 8.23
C VAL A 65 3.21 5.21 8.75
N VAL A 66 3.74 5.61 9.91
CA VAL A 66 4.87 4.91 10.55
C VAL A 66 4.50 3.47 10.91
N GLU A 67 3.29 3.25 11.43
CA GLU A 67 2.82 1.91 11.75
C GLU A 67 2.68 1.01 10.51
N PHE A 68 2.21 1.57 9.39
CA PHE A 68 2.18 0.89 8.09
C PHE A 68 3.58 0.40 7.70
N TYR A 69 4.58 1.28 7.64
CA TYR A 69 5.95 0.88 7.27
C TYR A 69 6.57 -0.11 8.25
N ARG A 70 6.23 -0.01 9.55
CA ARG A 70 6.66 -1.00 10.55
C ARG A 70 6.07 -2.38 10.29
N LYS A 71 4.79 -2.46 9.92
CA LYS A 71 4.12 -3.72 9.54
C LYS A 71 4.67 -4.26 8.22
N LEU A 72 4.87 -3.40 7.24
CA LEU A 72 5.48 -3.75 5.96
C LEU A 72 6.85 -4.39 6.14
N ARG A 73 7.73 -3.77 6.92
CA ARG A 73 9.07 -4.31 7.22
C ARG A 73 9.02 -5.69 7.87
N LYS A 74 8.03 -5.93 8.75
CA LYS A 74 7.82 -7.25 9.38
C LYS A 74 7.31 -8.28 8.38
N ALA A 75 6.41 -7.90 7.48
CA ALA A 75 5.87 -8.78 6.45
C ALA A 75 6.97 -9.19 5.46
N VAL A 76 7.73 -8.23 4.94
CA VAL A 76 8.83 -8.51 4.00
C VAL A 76 9.83 -9.49 4.62
N ARG A 77 10.30 -9.25 5.85
CA ARG A 77 11.21 -10.17 6.57
C ARG A 77 10.67 -11.58 6.82
N LYS A 78 9.35 -11.77 6.78
CA LYS A 78 8.72 -13.06 7.01
C LYS A 78 8.67 -13.88 5.73
N TYR A 79 8.53 -13.23 4.58
CA TYR A 79 8.37 -13.86 3.28
C TYR A 79 9.65 -13.86 2.44
N TYR A 80 10.64 -13.02 2.78
CA TYR A 80 11.94 -12.86 2.14
C TYR A 80 13.04 -12.77 3.21
#